data_AF-A0A963QAT9-F1
#
_entry.id   AF-A0A963QAT9-F1
#
_cell.length_a   1.000
_cell.length_b   1.000
_cell.length_c   1.000
_cell.angle_alpha   90.00
_cell.angle_beta   90.00
_cell.angle_gamma   90.00
#
_symmetry.space_group_name_H-M   'P 1'
#
loop_
_entity.id
_entity.type
_entity.pdbx_description
1 polymer ?
#
loop_
_entity_poly.entity_id
_entity_poly.type
_entity_poly.pdbx_seq_one_letter_code
_entity_poly.pdbx_strand_id
1 'polypeptide(L)'
;MRRMCGLTACAATLIMAPAWAQSSAASAPGPWTDCTTLSDNTARLACFDRWAARQTSASALAADAAPPAPTPPAGTPVAEASTTESARVTAIDDDLTERPCSDPQSSPLSRFWELEPASDCGTFGIRGYRPLSLSWIGSDSVNKAPSSPAAGHTVTTPVNYSTSETRIQLSVRTKIARGLLTEGDSPRRDSLWFGYTQQSYWQLFNGDISRPFRSTDHEPELTYIFPTDVPLQGGWRWRYAGLSLNHQSNGQSLPL
;
A
#
# COMPACT_ATOMS: atom_id res chain seq x y z
N MET A 1 -59.97 69.96 -46.12
CA MET A 1 -59.33 70.65 -47.26
C MET A 1 -57.87 70.92 -46.91
N ARG A 2 -56.95 70.72 -47.87
CA ARG A 2 -55.47 70.92 -47.81
C ARG A 2 -54.70 69.83 -47.05
N ARG A 3 -53.55 69.34 -47.51
CA ARG A 3 -52.86 69.27 -48.81
C ARG A 3 -51.67 68.34 -48.54
N MET A 4 -51.31 67.48 -49.49
CA MET A 4 -50.07 66.69 -49.46
C MET A 4 -48.83 67.56 -49.26
N CYS A 5 -47.83 67.00 -48.56
CA CYS A 5 -46.42 67.23 -48.86
C CYS A 5 -45.67 65.91 -48.63
N GLY A 6 -45.09 65.37 -49.70
CA GLY A 6 -44.32 64.13 -49.66
C GLY A 6 -42.85 64.42 -49.32
N LEU A 7 -42.17 63.41 -48.79
CA LEU A 7 -40.71 63.32 -48.82
C LEU A 7 -40.31 61.86 -49.05
N THR A 8 -39.60 61.66 -50.15
CA THR A 8 -38.90 60.45 -50.57
C THR A 8 -37.65 60.27 -49.71
N ALA A 9 -37.37 59.05 -49.21
CA ALA A 9 -36.05 58.70 -48.70
C ALA A 9 -35.74 57.21 -48.91
N CYS A 10 -34.52 56.97 -49.40
CA CYS A 10 -33.95 55.72 -49.89
C CYS A 10 -34.07 54.50 -48.97
N ALA A 11 -34.39 53.35 -49.57
CA ALA A 11 -34.19 52.05 -48.97
C ALA A 11 -32.71 51.63 -49.14
N ALA A 12 -32.00 51.45 -48.02
CA ALA A 12 -30.70 50.79 -47.97
C ALA A 12 -30.90 49.39 -47.38
N THR A 13 -30.74 48.36 -48.21
CA THR A 13 -30.76 46.95 -47.82
C THR A 13 -29.42 46.59 -47.17
N LEU A 14 -29.43 46.35 -45.86
CA LEU A 14 -28.26 45.87 -45.11
C LEU A 14 -28.16 44.34 -45.28
N ILE A 15 -27.08 43.86 -45.91
CA ILE A 15 -26.72 42.44 -45.97
C ILE A 15 -25.99 42.10 -44.68
N MET A 16 -26.56 41.22 -43.86
CA MET A 16 -26.01 40.81 -42.56
C MET A 16 -25.24 39.49 -42.75
N ALA A 17 -23.91 39.55 -42.72
CA ALA A 17 -23.04 38.38 -42.73
C ALA A 17 -22.85 37.82 -41.30
N PRO A 18 -22.68 36.50 -41.11
CA PRO A 18 -22.48 35.92 -39.79
C PRO A 18 -21.07 36.26 -39.27
N ALA A 19 -21.00 36.86 -38.09
CA ALA A 19 -19.76 37.12 -37.37
C ALA A 19 -19.21 35.81 -36.80
N TRP A 20 -18.07 35.36 -37.32
CA TRP A 20 -17.27 34.33 -36.67
C TRP A 20 -16.58 34.97 -35.47
N ALA A 21 -16.88 34.50 -34.26
CA ALA A 21 -16.17 34.89 -33.06
C ALA A 21 -14.71 34.39 -33.17
N GLN A 22 -13.79 35.30 -33.46
CA GLN A 22 -12.36 35.03 -33.35
C GLN A 22 -12.02 34.93 -31.86
N SER A 23 -11.69 33.72 -31.41
CA SER A 23 -11.04 33.52 -30.12
C SER A 23 -9.70 34.26 -30.18
N SER A 24 -9.63 35.42 -29.52
CA SER A 24 -8.38 36.14 -29.30
C SER A 24 -7.42 35.17 -28.62
N ALA A 25 -6.32 34.82 -29.31
CA ALA A 25 -5.21 34.11 -28.71
C ALA A 25 -4.67 34.98 -27.56
N ALA A 26 -5.08 34.64 -26.33
CA ALA A 26 -4.63 35.33 -25.15
C ALA A 26 -3.10 35.20 -25.04
N SER A 27 -2.45 36.33 -24.74
CA SER A 27 -1.02 36.46 -24.51
C SER A 27 -0.50 35.34 -23.61
N ALA A 28 0.70 34.86 -23.90
CA ALA A 28 1.36 33.82 -23.13
C ALA A 28 1.41 34.18 -21.63
N PRO A 29 0.86 33.35 -20.71
CA PRO A 29 1.01 33.61 -19.28
C PRO A 29 2.48 33.56 -18.89
N GLY A 30 2.90 34.47 -18.01
CA GLY A 30 4.23 34.55 -17.45
C GLY A 30 4.45 33.50 -16.35
N PRO A 31 5.21 33.79 -15.28
CA PRO A 31 5.44 32.85 -14.20
C PRO A 31 4.12 32.39 -13.57
N TRP A 32 4.10 31.19 -12.97
CA TRP A 32 2.88 30.61 -12.36
C TRP A 32 2.19 31.53 -11.35
N THR A 33 2.95 32.46 -10.76
CA THR A 33 2.45 33.50 -9.85
C THR A 33 1.36 34.36 -10.49
N ASP A 34 1.35 34.54 -11.82
CA ASP A 34 0.32 35.30 -12.52
C ASP A 34 -1.06 34.64 -12.39
N CYS A 35 -1.10 33.29 -12.39
CA CYS A 35 -2.34 32.53 -12.21
C CYS A 35 -2.93 32.72 -10.81
N THR A 36 -2.12 33.07 -9.80
CA THR A 36 -2.61 33.29 -8.42
C THR A 36 -3.43 34.56 -8.26
N THR A 37 -3.28 35.51 -9.19
CA THR A 37 -4.01 36.79 -9.17
C THR A 37 -5.45 36.67 -9.68
N LEU A 38 -5.81 35.54 -10.30
CA LEU A 38 -7.14 35.26 -10.84
C LEU A 38 -8.11 34.84 -9.72
N SER A 39 -9.19 35.60 -9.56
CA SER A 39 -10.26 35.32 -8.59
C SER A 39 -11.29 34.31 -9.08
N ASP A 40 -11.46 34.17 -10.40
CA ASP A 40 -12.31 33.14 -10.99
C ASP A 40 -11.59 31.78 -10.98
N ASN A 41 -12.20 30.77 -10.34
CA ASN A 41 -11.62 29.45 -10.17
C ASN A 41 -11.42 28.71 -11.50
N THR A 42 -12.35 28.85 -12.45
CA THR A 42 -12.27 28.17 -13.74
C THR A 42 -11.19 28.79 -14.62
N ALA A 43 -11.11 30.12 -14.68
CA ALA A 43 -10.02 30.82 -15.37
C ALA A 43 -8.65 30.54 -14.73
N ARG A 44 -8.59 30.43 -13.39
CA ARG A 44 -7.37 30.11 -12.65
C ARG A 44 -6.87 28.70 -12.96
N LEU A 45 -7.76 27.69 -12.95
CA LEU A 45 -7.40 26.32 -13.31
C LEU A 45 -6.87 26.25 -14.75
N ALA A 46 -7.59 26.84 -15.70
CA ALA A 46 -7.16 26.88 -17.10
C ALA A 46 -5.81 27.61 -17.30
N CYS A 47 -5.47 28.56 -16.42
CA CYS A 47 -4.16 29.21 -16.42
C CYS A 47 -3.04 28.25 -16.01
N PHE A 48 -3.25 27.49 -14.92
CA PHE A 48 -2.29 26.48 -14.45
C PHE A 48 -2.08 25.36 -15.46
N ASP A 49 -3.15 24.86 -16.09
CA ASP A 49 -3.06 23.79 -17.09
C ASP A 49 -2.22 24.21 -18.29
N ARG A 50 -2.40 25.44 -18.78
CA ARG A 50 -1.60 26.00 -19.88
C ARG A 50 -0.13 26.20 -19.50
N TRP A 51 0.14 26.62 -18.27
CA TRP A 51 1.50 26.77 -17.77
C TRP A 51 2.20 25.40 -17.64
N ALA A 52 1.50 24.39 -17.12
CA ALA A 52 2.04 23.03 -16.97
C ALA A 52 2.36 22.39 -18.33
N ALA A 53 1.45 22.49 -19.31
CA ALA A 53 1.66 21.97 -20.66
C ALA A 53 2.92 22.54 -21.34
N ARG A 54 3.30 23.78 -21.02
CA ARG A 54 4.53 24.40 -21.52
C ARG A 54 5.78 23.85 -20.87
N GLN A 55 5.75 23.48 -19.59
CA GLN A 55 6.90 22.83 -18.95
C GLN A 55 7.19 21.48 -19.60
N THR A 56 6.13 20.69 -19.85
CA THR A 56 6.26 19.41 -20.54
C THR A 56 6.81 19.58 -21.95
N SER A 57 6.34 20.59 -22.68
CA SER A 57 6.80 20.88 -24.04
C SER A 57 8.25 21.39 -24.10
N ALA A 58 8.66 22.23 -23.13
CA ALA A 58 10.04 22.71 -23.02
C ALA A 58 11.00 21.57 -22.64
N SER A 59 10.57 20.64 -21.78
CA SER A 59 11.37 19.47 -21.41
C SER A 59 11.53 18.47 -22.57
N ALA A 60 10.52 18.35 -23.44
CA ALA A 60 10.61 17.52 -24.64
C ALA A 60 11.57 18.11 -25.69
N LEU A 61 11.57 19.43 -25.88
CA LEU A 61 12.49 20.11 -26.80
C LEU A 61 13.95 20.08 -26.32
N ALA A 62 14.20 19.98 -25.02
CA ALA A 62 15.55 19.83 -24.47
C ALA A 62 16.13 18.41 -24.68
N ALA A 63 15.27 17.38 -24.83
CA ALA A 63 15.70 15.99 -25.04
C ALA A 63 16.17 15.73 -26.48
N ASP A 64 15.63 16.45 -27.47
CA ASP A 64 15.97 16.29 -28.90
C ASP A 64 17.24 17.04 -29.34
N ALA A 65 17.84 17.86 -28.46
CA ALA A 65 19.02 18.67 -28.77
C ALA A 65 20.37 18.02 -28.36
N ALA A 66 20.37 16.75 -27.93
CA ALA A 66 21.59 16.05 -27.53
C ALA A 66 22.41 15.59 -28.76
N PRO A 67 23.70 15.99 -28.91
CA PRO A 67 24.54 15.53 -30.02
C PRO A 67 24.91 14.03 -29.89
N PRO A 68 25.09 13.29 -31.00
CA PRO A 68 25.48 11.89 -30.94
C PRO A 68 26.93 11.74 -30.46
N ALA A 69 27.13 10.86 -29.48
CA ALA A 69 28.46 10.52 -28.94
C ALA A 69 29.33 9.77 -29.98
N PRO A 70 30.67 9.96 -29.96
CA PRO A 70 31.57 9.30 -30.90
C PRO A 70 31.75 7.81 -30.58
N THR A 71 31.85 7.01 -31.63
CA THR A 71 32.09 5.55 -31.61
C THR A 71 33.54 5.23 -31.20
N PRO A 72 33.82 4.29 -30.28
CA PRO A 72 35.19 3.88 -29.96
C PRO A 72 35.74 2.84 -30.96
N PRO A 73 37.05 2.86 -31.29
CA PRO A 73 37.67 1.81 -32.09
C PRO A 73 38.00 0.55 -31.28
N ALA A 74 38.05 -0.60 -31.96
CA ALA A 74 38.30 -1.93 -31.42
C ALA A 74 39.79 -2.33 -31.37
N GLY A 75 40.14 -3.16 -30.37
CA GLY A 75 41.44 -3.84 -30.15
C GLY A 75 42.15 -3.30 -28.89
N THR A 76 42.64 -4.06 -27.90
CA THR A 76 43.17 -5.45 -27.78
C THR A 76 43.18 -5.78 -26.26
N PRO A 77 43.19 -7.05 -25.79
CA PRO A 77 42.91 -7.37 -24.37
C PRO A 77 44.17 -7.32 -23.49
N VAL A 78 44.02 -6.81 -22.26
CA VAL A 78 44.99 -7.00 -21.15
C VAL A 78 44.21 -7.36 -19.88
N ALA A 79 44.77 -8.32 -19.15
CA ALA A 79 44.17 -9.09 -18.06
C ALA A 79 44.02 -8.37 -16.71
N GLU A 80 43.07 -8.89 -15.94
CA GLU A 80 42.88 -8.94 -14.47
C GLU A 80 43.36 -7.78 -13.56
N ALA A 81 42.40 -7.12 -12.91
CA ALA A 81 42.37 -6.97 -11.45
C ALA A 81 40.98 -6.55 -10.97
N SER A 82 40.55 -7.14 -9.84
CA SER A 82 39.25 -7.01 -9.19
C SER A 82 38.96 -5.65 -8.54
N THR A 83 37.69 -5.48 -8.17
CA THR A 83 37.08 -4.50 -7.24
C THR A 83 36.80 -3.10 -7.79
N THR A 84 35.53 -2.85 -8.16
CA THR A 84 34.74 -1.78 -7.55
C THR A 84 33.24 -2.06 -7.73
N GLU A 85 32.60 -2.33 -6.60
CA GLU A 85 31.19 -2.04 -6.36
C GLU A 85 30.96 -0.53 -6.53
N SER A 86 30.21 -0.11 -7.55
CA SER A 86 29.39 1.10 -7.55
C SER A 86 28.70 1.31 -8.89
N ALA A 87 27.42 1.65 -8.81
CA ALA A 87 26.64 2.41 -9.77
C ALA A 87 26.24 1.73 -11.11
N ARG A 88 25.01 1.23 -11.12
CA ARG A 88 23.97 1.82 -12.00
C ARG A 88 22.59 1.70 -11.36
N VAL A 89 22.29 2.67 -10.51
CA VAL A 89 20.93 3.17 -10.35
C VAL A 89 20.63 4.01 -11.59
N THR A 90 19.82 3.46 -12.48
CA THR A 90 19.08 4.14 -13.55
C THR A 90 17.78 3.34 -13.63
N ALA A 91 16.64 3.76 -13.11
CA ALA A 91 16.01 5.07 -13.24
C ALA A 91 15.49 5.62 -11.89
N ILE A 92 15.56 6.94 -11.76
CA ILE A 92 14.70 7.70 -10.88
C ILE A 92 13.41 7.88 -11.70
N ASP A 93 12.42 7.03 -11.44
CA ASP A 93 11.04 7.34 -11.81
C ASP A 93 10.54 8.37 -10.78
N ASP A 94 10.36 9.58 -11.27
CA ASP A 94 9.83 10.74 -10.56
C ASP A 94 8.30 10.58 -10.49
N ASP A 95 7.84 9.65 -9.66
CA ASP A 95 6.44 9.53 -9.24
C ASP A 95 6.40 9.30 -7.72
N LEU A 96 6.58 10.38 -6.97
CA LEU A 96 6.35 10.39 -5.52
C LEU A 96 4.85 10.35 -5.17
N THR A 97 3.94 10.23 -6.14
CA THR A 97 2.50 10.17 -5.87
C THR A 97 1.94 8.76 -5.64
N GLU A 98 2.62 7.67 -6.00
CA GLU A 98 2.12 6.31 -5.72
C GLU A 98 3.22 5.28 -5.40
N ARG A 99 4.08 5.54 -4.40
CA ARG A 99 4.97 4.48 -3.89
C ARG A 99 4.14 3.37 -3.23
N PRO A 100 4.33 2.09 -3.59
CA PRO A 100 3.56 1.01 -2.99
C PRO A 100 3.92 0.90 -1.50
N CYS A 101 2.93 0.63 -0.65
CA CYS A 101 3.16 0.48 0.80
C CYS A 101 4.19 -0.62 1.16
N SER A 102 4.49 -1.52 0.22
CA SER A 102 5.50 -2.59 0.32
C SER A 102 6.93 -2.13 -0.04
N ASP A 103 7.14 -0.86 -0.39
CA ASP A 103 8.41 -0.31 -0.86
C ASP A 103 9.61 -0.69 0.04
N PRO A 104 10.66 -1.33 -0.52
CA PRO A 104 11.82 -1.77 0.25
C PRO A 104 12.62 -0.66 0.92
N GLN A 105 12.47 0.60 0.51
CA GLN A 105 13.10 1.75 1.17
C GLN A 105 12.51 2.02 2.57
N SER A 106 11.27 1.57 2.83
CA SER A 106 10.66 1.62 4.16
C SER A 106 11.23 0.51 5.04
N SER A 107 11.58 0.85 6.29
CA SER A 107 12.13 -0.15 7.24
C SER A 107 11.19 -1.36 7.41
N PRO A 108 11.71 -2.57 7.69
CA PRO A 108 10.87 -3.75 7.89
C PRO A 108 9.79 -3.57 8.97
N LEU A 109 10.11 -2.89 10.07
CA LEU A 109 9.14 -2.58 11.14
C LEU A 109 8.05 -1.62 10.67
N SER A 110 8.43 -0.60 9.89
CA SER A 110 7.50 0.33 9.26
C SER A 110 6.51 -0.39 8.37
N ARG A 111 6.98 -1.29 7.49
CA ARG A 111 6.09 -2.07 6.62
C ARG A 111 5.26 -3.10 7.36
N PHE A 112 5.81 -3.72 8.41
CA PHE A 112 5.11 -4.74 9.16
C PHE A 112 3.96 -4.16 10.00
N TRP A 113 4.13 -3.00 10.62
CA TRP A 113 3.09 -2.37 11.43
C TRP A 113 2.44 -1.15 10.80
N GLU A 114 2.88 -0.80 9.59
CA GLU A 114 2.38 0.32 8.79
C GLU A 114 2.42 1.63 9.58
N LEU A 115 3.62 1.93 10.10
CA LEU A 115 3.89 2.96 11.10
C LEU A 115 3.87 4.39 10.53
N GLU A 116 4.00 4.55 9.22
CA GLU A 116 4.06 5.84 8.52
C GLU A 116 3.11 5.85 7.31
N PRO A 117 2.66 7.01 6.82
CA PRO A 117 1.79 7.09 5.64
C PRO A 117 2.35 6.37 4.40
N ALA A 118 3.67 6.39 4.20
CA ALA A 118 4.34 5.72 3.08
C ALA A 118 4.35 4.18 3.17
N SER A 119 4.02 3.61 4.34
CA SER A 119 3.90 2.16 4.55
C SER A 119 2.48 1.72 4.86
N ASP A 120 1.50 2.61 4.76
CA ASP A 120 0.08 2.31 5.00
C ASP A 120 -0.54 1.59 3.79
N CYS A 121 -0.88 0.32 3.95
CA CYS A 121 -1.60 -0.49 2.96
C CYS A 121 -3.12 -0.45 3.17
N GLY A 122 -3.63 0.48 4.00
CA GLY A 122 -5.06 0.68 4.23
C GLY A 122 -5.71 -0.32 5.20
N THR A 123 -7.01 -0.17 5.43
CA THR A 123 -7.78 -1.02 6.36
C THR A 123 -8.45 -2.20 5.65
N PHE A 124 -8.76 -3.26 6.40
CA PHE A 124 -9.48 -4.47 5.96
C PHE A 124 -8.78 -5.36 4.93
N GLY A 125 -7.60 -4.97 4.43
CA GLY A 125 -6.73 -5.87 3.68
C GLY A 125 -6.23 -7.04 4.55
N ILE A 126 -6.19 -8.25 4.00
CA ILE A 126 -5.65 -9.42 4.71
C ILE A 126 -4.15 -9.52 4.44
N ARG A 127 -3.36 -9.68 5.50
CA ARG A 127 -1.90 -9.89 5.43
C ARG A 127 -1.53 -11.16 6.20
N GLY A 128 -0.39 -11.76 5.85
CA GLY A 128 0.25 -12.75 6.71
C GLY A 128 0.64 -12.13 8.06
N TYR A 129 0.58 -12.91 9.13
CA TYR A 129 0.94 -12.45 10.47
C TYR A 129 2.11 -13.24 11.06
N ARG A 130 1.89 -14.53 11.36
CA ARG A 130 2.92 -15.50 11.73
C ARG A 130 3.16 -16.45 10.54
N PRO A 131 4.15 -17.38 10.60
CA PRO A 131 4.41 -18.29 9.50
C PRO A 131 3.16 -19.08 9.07
N LEU A 132 2.86 -19.03 7.78
CA LEU A 132 1.87 -19.88 7.12
C LEU A 132 2.57 -21.16 6.70
N SER A 133 2.16 -22.31 7.24
CA SER A 133 2.85 -23.56 6.93
C SER A 133 1.92 -24.77 6.86
N LEU A 134 2.32 -25.72 6.02
CA LEU A 134 1.78 -27.07 5.95
C LEU A 134 2.96 -28.01 6.04
N SER A 135 2.96 -28.89 7.04
CA SER A 135 4.09 -29.77 7.32
C SER A 135 3.60 -31.17 7.69
N TRP A 136 4.44 -32.17 7.42
CA TRP A 136 4.31 -33.48 8.03
C TRP A 136 5.25 -33.55 9.23
N ILE A 137 4.77 -34.09 10.34
CA ILE A 137 5.50 -34.22 11.58
C ILE A 137 5.42 -35.66 12.10
N GLY A 138 6.45 -36.08 12.83
CA GLY A 138 6.49 -37.35 13.54
C GLY A 138 6.94 -37.13 14.99
N SER A 139 6.45 -37.97 15.89
CA SER A 139 6.85 -37.99 17.30
C SER A 139 7.10 -39.42 17.79
N ASP A 140 7.76 -39.56 18.94
CA ASP A 140 7.92 -40.87 19.60
C ASP A 140 6.62 -41.32 20.27
N SER A 141 5.75 -40.39 20.66
CA SER A 141 4.47 -40.65 21.30
C SER A 141 3.44 -39.55 21.02
N VAL A 142 2.16 -39.88 21.22
CA VAL A 142 1.02 -38.95 21.11
C VAL A 142 0.09 -39.16 22.30
N ASN A 143 -0.43 -38.07 22.87
CA ASN A 143 -1.39 -38.16 23.96
C ASN A 143 -2.74 -38.66 23.44
N LYS A 144 -3.10 -39.89 23.82
CA LYS A 144 -4.34 -40.57 23.37
C LYS A 144 -5.54 -40.34 24.30
N ALA A 145 -5.31 -39.83 25.51
CA ALA A 145 -6.33 -39.58 26.51
C ALA A 145 -5.94 -38.31 27.31
N PRO A 146 -6.08 -37.12 26.70
CA PRO A 146 -5.72 -35.88 27.37
C PRO A 146 -6.55 -35.65 28.64
N SER A 147 -5.92 -35.03 29.62
CA SER A 147 -6.57 -34.65 30.87
C SER A 147 -5.95 -33.40 31.47
N SER A 148 -6.71 -32.70 32.30
CA SER A 148 -6.24 -31.61 33.16
C SER A 148 -6.87 -31.71 34.56
N PRO A 149 -6.34 -30.99 35.57
CA PRO A 149 -6.91 -30.99 36.92
C PRO A 149 -8.34 -30.42 37.02
N ALA A 150 -8.83 -29.72 35.98
CA ALA A 150 -10.14 -29.11 35.99
C ALA A 150 -11.24 -30.17 35.92
N ALA A 151 -12.32 -29.97 36.68
CA ALA A 151 -13.45 -30.90 36.72
C ALA A 151 -14.01 -31.14 35.30
N GLY A 152 -14.25 -32.41 34.96
CA GLY A 152 -14.78 -32.81 33.66
C GLY A 152 -13.78 -32.83 32.51
N HIS A 153 -12.52 -32.43 32.70
CA HIS A 153 -11.49 -32.37 31.65
C HIS A 153 -10.60 -33.62 31.65
N THR A 154 -11.19 -34.81 31.67
CA THR A 154 -10.45 -36.08 31.62
C THR A 154 -11.10 -37.01 30.62
N VAL A 155 -10.39 -37.29 29.53
CA VAL A 155 -10.83 -38.30 28.56
C VAL A 155 -10.64 -39.69 29.16
N THR A 156 -11.72 -40.47 29.21
CA THR A 156 -11.70 -41.84 29.78
C THR A 156 -11.52 -42.93 28.72
N THR A 157 -11.81 -42.64 27.45
CA THR A 157 -11.65 -43.59 26.34
C THR A 157 -10.52 -43.11 25.42
N PRO A 158 -9.37 -43.80 25.41
CA PRO A 158 -8.26 -43.42 24.54
C PRO A 158 -8.61 -43.55 23.05
N VAL A 159 -8.19 -42.58 22.25
CA VAL A 159 -8.31 -42.63 20.79
C VAL A 159 -6.99 -43.11 20.19
N ASN A 160 -7.04 -44.02 19.22
CA ASN A 160 -5.85 -44.62 18.63
C ASN A 160 -5.17 -43.70 17.59
N TYR A 161 -4.66 -42.55 18.05
CA TYR A 161 -3.88 -41.64 17.23
C TYR A 161 -2.54 -42.25 16.80
N SER A 162 -2.14 -41.97 15.56
CA SER A 162 -0.80 -42.23 15.04
C SER A 162 0.15 -41.14 15.52
N THR A 163 1.44 -41.46 15.59
CA THR A 163 2.51 -40.52 15.95
C THR A 163 3.00 -39.69 14.77
N SER A 164 2.55 -40.00 13.56
CA SER A 164 2.77 -39.17 12.37
C SER A 164 1.52 -38.36 12.02
N GLU A 165 1.63 -37.04 11.95
CA GLU A 165 0.52 -36.13 11.72
C GLU A 165 0.86 -35.08 10.67
N THR A 166 -0.16 -34.51 10.04
CA THR A 166 -0.02 -33.27 9.28
C THR A 166 -0.27 -32.09 10.21
N ARG A 167 0.69 -31.16 10.29
CA ARG A 167 0.54 -29.90 11.03
C ARG A 167 0.29 -28.76 10.06
N ILE A 168 -0.81 -28.04 10.28
CA ILE A 168 -1.21 -26.85 9.53
C ILE A 168 -1.08 -25.65 10.47
N GLN A 169 -0.41 -24.59 10.02
CA GLN A 169 -0.40 -23.30 10.70
C GLN A 169 -0.92 -22.22 9.75
N LEU A 170 -2.07 -21.64 10.11
CA LEU A 170 -2.69 -20.50 9.45
C LEU A 170 -2.51 -19.29 10.36
N SER A 171 -2.07 -18.16 9.82
CA SER A 171 -1.94 -16.93 10.60
C SER A 171 -2.07 -15.71 9.70
N VAL A 172 -3.15 -14.98 9.92
CA VAL A 172 -3.49 -13.79 9.16
C VAL A 172 -3.81 -12.65 10.10
N ARG A 173 -3.70 -11.43 9.59
CA ARG A 173 -4.15 -10.22 10.28
C ARG A 173 -4.73 -9.23 9.31
N THR A 174 -5.49 -8.30 9.85
CA THR A 174 -6.01 -7.16 9.13
C THR A 174 -5.98 -5.92 10.00
N LYS A 175 -5.64 -4.78 9.40
CA LYS A 175 -5.74 -3.48 10.06
C LYS A 175 -7.21 -3.07 10.06
N ILE A 176 -7.81 -2.89 11.24
CA ILE A 176 -9.22 -2.54 11.37
C ILE A 176 -9.44 -1.05 11.61
N ALA A 177 -8.46 -0.34 12.17
CA ALA A 177 -8.49 1.10 12.32
C ALA A 177 -7.07 1.71 12.28
N ARG A 178 -6.98 3.00 12.00
CA ARG A 178 -5.73 3.77 11.97
C ARG A 178 -5.98 5.23 12.37
N GLY A 179 -4.94 5.89 12.87
CA GLY A 179 -5.03 7.30 13.25
C GLY A 179 -6.00 7.54 14.41
N LEU A 180 -6.07 6.64 15.40
CA LEU A 180 -6.99 6.76 16.53
C LEU A 180 -6.49 7.82 17.52
N LEU A 181 -5.18 7.86 17.76
CA LEU A 181 -4.52 8.87 18.60
C LEU A 181 -3.58 9.78 17.79
N THR A 182 -3.16 9.36 16.59
CA THR A 182 -2.28 10.15 15.71
C THR A 182 -3.05 10.65 14.48
N GLU A 183 -3.76 11.76 14.67
CA GLU A 183 -4.66 12.35 13.67
C GLU A 183 -3.94 13.28 12.67
N GLY A 184 -4.64 13.63 11.58
CA GLY A 184 -4.22 14.65 10.61
C GLY A 184 -2.96 14.29 9.81
N ASP A 185 -2.11 15.30 9.60
CA ASP A 185 -0.86 15.23 8.82
C ASP A 185 0.33 14.68 9.63
N SER A 186 0.05 13.93 10.71
CA SER A 186 1.09 13.27 11.49
C SER A 186 1.99 12.42 10.58
N PRO A 187 3.33 12.55 10.68
CA PRO A 187 4.27 11.75 9.90
C PRO A 187 4.25 10.26 10.29
N ARG A 188 3.49 9.91 11.34
CA ARG A 188 3.35 8.55 11.88
C ARG A 188 1.87 8.24 12.11
N ARG A 189 1.48 6.98 11.95
CA ARG A 189 0.10 6.54 12.13
C ARG A 189 0.02 5.33 13.07
N ASP A 190 -0.73 5.49 14.15
CA ASP A 190 -1.16 4.42 15.04
C ASP A 190 -2.23 3.56 14.37
N SER A 191 -2.35 2.33 14.84
CA SER A 191 -3.21 1.34 14.20
C SER A 191 -3.74 0.30 15.17
N LEU A 192 -4.95 -0.16 14.88
CA LEU A 192 -5.59 -1.29 15.55
C LEU A 192 -5.70 -2.44 14.56
N TRP A 193 -5.29 -3.62 15.01
CA TRP A 193 -5.17 -4.83 14.21
C TRP A 193 -5.98 -5.96 14.83
N PHE A 194 -6.71 -6.68 13.98
CA PHE A 194 -7.24 -7.99 14.34
C PHE A 194 -6.37 -9.07 13.71
N GLY A 195 -5.91 -10.01 14.52
CA GLY A 195 -5.14 -11.19 14.12
C GLY A 195 -5.91 -12.47 14.41
N TYR A 196 -5.69 -13.48 13.58
CA TYR A 196 -6.17 -14.83 13.84
C TYR A 196 -5.08 -15.82 13.47
N THR A 197 -4.60 -16.56 14.46
CA THR A 197 -3.69 -17.69 14.29
C THR A 197 -4.41 -18.98 14.64
N GLN A 198 -4.20 -20.00 13.83
CA GLN A 198 -4.74 -21.34 14.05
C GLN A 198 -3.63 -22.37 13.80
N GLN A 199 -3.48 -23.31 14.73
CA GLN A 199 -2.61 -24.47 14.55
C GLN A 199 -3.44 -25.75 14.65
N SER A 200 -3.42 -26.58 13.61
CA SER A 200 -4.16 -27.85 13.57
C SER A 200 -3.23 -29.04 13.39
N TYR A 201 -3.49 -30.10 14.16
CA TYR A 201 -2.86 -31.41 14.05
C TYR A 201 -3.84 -32.40 13.45
N TRP A 202 -3.56 -32.88 12.24
CA TRP A 202 -4.44 -33.71 11.45
C TRP A 202 -3.89 -35.12 11.29
N GLN A 203 -4.69 -36.12 11.64
CA GLN A 203 -4.40 -37.53 11.43
C GLN A 203 -4.64 -37.95 9.97
N LEU A 204 -4.15 -37.17 9.01
CA LEU A 204 -4.38 -37.33 7.57
C LEU A 204 -4.13 -38.77 7.07
N PHE A 205 -3.14 -39.46 7.64
CA PHE A 205 -2.75 -40.80 7.22
C PHE A 205 -3.38 -41.93 8.04
N ASN A 206 -4.17 -41.62 9.08
CA ASN A 206 -4.78 -42.63 9.94
C ASN A 206 -6.18 -43.01 9.43
N GLY A 207 -6.22 -43.96 8.51
CA GLY A 207 -7.46 -44.47 7.90
C GLY A 207 -8.39 -45.15 8.90
N ASP A 208 -7.85 -45.82 9.92
CA ASP A 208 -8.60 -46.66 10.86
C ASP A 208 -9.60 -45.87 11.72
N ILE A 209 -9.30 -44.59 11.99
CA ILE A 209 -10.18 -43.69 12.75
C ILE A 209 -10.80 -42.60 11.87
N SER A 210 -10.83 -42.78 10.54
CA SER A 210 -11.40 -41.82 9.58
C SER A 210 -10.67 -40.46 9.52
N ARG A 211 -9.35 -40.44 9.75
CA ARG A 211 -8.47 -39.28 9.53
C ARG A 211 -8.93 -37.97 10.22
N PRO A 212 -9.19 -37.96 11.54
CA PRO A 212 -9.72 -36.80 12.25
C PRO A 212 -8.64 -35.75 12.49
N PHE A 213 -9.05 -34.50 12.72
CA PHE A 213 -8.19 -33.53 13.39
C PHE A 213 -8.09 -33.91 14.87
N ARG A 214 -6.87 -34.12 15.38
CA ARG A 214 -6.64 -34.45 16.79
C ARG A 214 -6.80 -33.22 17.67
N SER A 215 -6.30 -32.06 17.21
CA SER A 215 -6.46 -30.79 17.90
C SER A 215 -6.42 -29.64 16.91
N THR A 216 -7.15 -28.57 17.20
CA THR A 216 -7.04 -27.28 16.55
C THR A 216 -7.02 -26.21 17.63
N ASP A 217 -5.93 -25.47 17.72
CA ASP A 217 -5.81 -24.34 18.63
C ASP A 217 -6.16 -23.06 17.88
N HIS A 218 -7.09 -22.29 18.41
CA HIS A 218 -7.59 -21.02 17.92
C HIS A 218 -7.02 -19.89 18.77
N GLU A 219 -6.33 -18.95 18.14
CA GLU A 219 -5.66 -17.82 18.80
C GLU A 219 -6.03 -16.49 18.11
N PRO A 220 -7.24 -15.94 18.34
CA PRO A 220 -7.57 -14.58 17.97
C PRO A 220 -6.82 -13.56 18.83
N GLU A 221 -6.41 -12.46 18.20
CA GLU A 221 -5.62 -11.40 18.81
C GLU A 221 -6.17 -10.02 18.39
N LEU A 222 -6.21 -9.07 19.32
CA LEU A 222 -6.49 -7.66 19.04
C LEU A 222 -5.31 -6.81 19.51
N THR A 223 -4.58 -6.23 18.57
CA THR A 223 -3.34 -5.50 18.84
C THR A 223 -3.48 -4.03 18.48
N TYR A 224 -3.22 -3.15 19.44
CA TYR A 224 -3.03 -1.73 19.20
C TYR A 224 -1.54 -1.41 19.11
N ILE A 225 -1.14 -0.64 18.10
CA ILE A 225 0.23 -0.23 17.84
C ILE A 225 0.31 1.29 17.82
N PHE A 226 1.19 1.83 18.66
CA PHE A 226 1.52 3.24 18.71
C PHE A 226 2.93 3.47 18.15
N PRO A 227 3.09 4.22 17.04
CA PRO A 227 4.38 4.48 16.44
C PRO A 227 5.20 5.43 17.30
N THR A 228 6.49 5.15 17.44
CA THR A 228 7.45 6.00 18.15
C THR A 228 8.68 6.24 17.27
N ASP A 229 9.57 7.12 17.69
CA ASP A 229 10.83 7.32 16.99
C ASP A 229 11.90 7.94 17.87
N VAL A 230 12.15 7.30 19.00
CA VAL A 230 13.02 7.86 20.03
C VAL A 230 14.42 7.27 19.87
N PRO A 231 15.47 8.09 19.62
CA PRO A 231 16.84 7.61 19.67
C PRO A 231 17.20 7.24 21.11
N LEU A 232 17.84 6.09 21.27
CA LEU A 232 18.33 5.57 22.54
C LEU A 232 19.86 5.48 22.52
N GLN A 233 20.46 5.30 23.70
CA GLN A 233 21.90 5.14 23.83
C GLN A 233 22.42 3.93 23.02
N GLY A 234 23.66 4.00 22.56
CA GLY A 234 24.30 2.90 21.82
C GLY A 234 23.76 2.69 20.40
N GLY A 235 23.12 3.71 19.79
CA GLY A 235 22.62 3.64 18.40
C GLY A 235 21.27 2.93 18.24
N TRP A 236 20.62 2.55 19.35
CA TRP A 236 19.29 1.98 19.34
C TRP A 236 18.22 3.03 18.99
N ARG A 237 17.10 2.57 18.45
CA ARG A 237 15.98 3.43 18.06
C ARG A 237 14.67 2.74 18.41
N TRP A 238 13.88 3.35 19.28
CA TRP A 238 12.56 2.85 19.63
C TRP A 238 11.56 3.27 18.56
N ARG A 239 10.99 2.30 17.83
CA ARG A 239 10.17 2.54 16.62
C ARG A 239 8.67 2.41 16.84
N TYR A 240 8.23 1.64 17.83
CA TYR A 240 6.82 1.54 18.20
C TYR A 240 6.67 0.93 19.59
N ALA A 241 5.51 1.18 20.21
CA ALA A 241 5.01 0.44 21.37
C ALA A 241 3.69 -0.24 20.97
N GLY A 242 3.32 -1.33 21.64
CA GLY A 242 2.07 -2.01 21.35
C GLY A 242 1.48 -2.71 22.57
N LEU A 243 0.16 -2.86 22.55
CA LEU A 243 -0.60 -3.62 23.54
C LEU A 243 -1.48 -4.62 22.79
N SER A 244 -1.57 -5.85 23.30
CA SER A 244 -2.35 -6.89 22.64
C SER A 244 -3.23 -7.67 23.62
N LEU A 245 -4.46 -7.94 23.21
CA LEU A 245 -5.35 -8.89 23.86
C LEU A 245 -5.32 -10.19 23.07
N ASN A 246 -4.96 -11.28 23.74
CA ASN A 246 -4.83 -12.60 23.13
C ASN A 246 -5.75 -13.58 23.85
N HIS A 247 -6.52 -14.35 23.09
CA HIS A 247 -7.30 -15.45 23.62
C HIS A 247 -6.87 -16.73 22.92
N GLN A 248 -6.64 -17.80 23.68
CA GLN A 248 -6.26 -19.10 23.15
C GLN A 248 -7.24 -20.16 23.66
N SER A 249 -7.76 -20.97 22.75
CA SER A 249 -8.59 -22.14 23.08
C SER A 249 -8.43 -23.23 22.03
N ASN A 250 -8.76 -24.48 22.36
CA ASN A 250 -8.84 -25.58 21.39
C ASN A 250 -10.24 -25.73 20.76
N GLY A 251 -11.20 -24.89 21.16
CA GLY A 251 -12.58 -24.91 20.69
C GLY A 251 -13.38 -26.18 21.02
N GLN A 252 -12.87 -27.04 21.89
CA GLN A 252 -13.51 -28.32 22.23
C GLN A 252 -14.49 -28.18 23.41
N SER A 253 -15.44 -29.11 23.48
CA SER A 253 -16.28 -29.30 24.65
C SER A 253 -15.65 -30.32 25.60
N LEU A 254 -16.06 -30.28 26.86
CA LEU A 254 -15.72 -31.34 27.83
C LEU A 254 -15.95 -32.74 27.23
N PRO A 255 -15.01 -33.69 27.41
CA PRO A 255 -13.84 -33.60 28.30
C PRO A 255 -12.53 -33.08 27.66
N LEU A 256 -12.59 -32.51 26.45
CA LEU A 256 -11.43 -32.11 25.64
C LEU A 256 -11.11 -30.62 25.74
#